data_AF-A0A1A8L0K6-F1
#
_entry.id   AF-A0A1A8L0K6-F1
#
_cell.length_a   1.000
_cell.length_b   1.000
_cell.length_c   1.000
_cell.angle_alpha   90.00
_cell.angle_beta   90.00
_cell.angle_gamma   90.00
#
_symmetry.space_group_name_H-M   'P 1'
#
loop_
_entity.id
_entity.type
_entity.pdbx_description
1 polymer ?
#
loop_
_entity_poly.entity_id
_entity_poly.type
_entity_poly.pdbx_seq_one_letter_code
_entity_poly.pdbx_strand_id
1 'polypeptide(L)'
;SFSGNYELESQENYEEFLEAIDFLKAKSAEKMEIRIIQDGENFDWLQFTKSWKWTSEFTLGKECEMTSIKGNTFTAHPKMEDGKILVEFPEYSFSAELVDDKLLLTSVTRGEKGVTFKRFFKRI
;
A
#
# COMPACT_ATOMS: atom_id res chain seq x y z
N SER A 1 -8.94 -7.60 -12.38
CA SER A 1 -7.79 -8.29 -11.77
C SER A 1 -6.74 -7.25 -11.44
N PHE A 2 -6.07 -7.36 -10.29
CA PHE A 2 -4.99 -6.46 -9.88
C PHE A 2 -3.66 -6.79 -10.57
N SER A 3 -3.52 -7.95 -11.21
CA SER A 3 -2.27 -8.34 -11.89
C SER A 3 -1.80 -7.26 -12.85
N GLY A 4 -0.53 -6.87 -12.77
CA GLY A 4 0.06 -5.86 -13.63
C GLY A 4 1.26 -5.16 -13.01
N ASN A 5 1.88 -4.33 -13.84
CA ASN A 5 2.92 -3.40 -13.42
C ASN A 5 2.31 -2.00 -13.35
N TYR A 6 2.72 -1.22 -12.37
CA TYR A 6 2.21 0.12 -12.14
C TYR A 6 3.33 1.08 -11.78
N GLU A 7 3.19 2.33 -12.21
CA GLU A 7 4.13 3.42 -11.97
C GLU A 7 3.40 4.58 -11.28
N LEU A 8 4.01 5.15 -10.23
CA LEU A 8 3.45 6.28 -9.49
C LEU A 8 3.22 7.46 -10.44
N GLU A 9 1.97 7.92 -10.53
CA GLU A 9 1.55 9.08 -11.32
C GLU A 9 1.46 10.33 -10.45
N SER A 10 0.86 10.21 -9.26
CA SER A 10 0.71 11.31 -8.31
C SER A 10 0.45 10.80 -6.89
N GLN A 11 0.61 11.68 -5.90
CA GLN A 11 0.30 11.41 -4.50
C GLN A 11 -0.15 12.67 -3.76
N GLU A 12 -0.95 12.49 -2.71
CA GLU A 12 -1.57 13.57 -1.93
C GLU A 12 -1.31 13.35 -0.44
N ASN A 13 -0.99 14.41 0.33
CA ASN A 13 -0.77 14.39 1.79
C ASN A 13 0.40 13.49 2.25
N TYR A 14 1.46 13.41 1.45
CA TYR A 14 2.60 12.54 1.74
C TYR A 14 3.36 12.97 3.00
N GLU A 15 3.71 14.25 3.12
CA GLU A 15 4.49 14.76 4.24
C GLU A 15 3.69 14.70 5.55
N GLU A 16 2.43 15.12 5.50
CA GLU A 16 1.50 15.07 6.63
C GLU A 16 1.29 13.63 7.12
N PHE A 17 1.23 12.66 6.20
CA PHE A 17 1.13 11.26 6.57
C PHE A 17 2.40 10.76 7.24
N LEU A 18 3.57 11.06 6.67
CA LEU A 18 4.86 10.70 7.26
C LEU A 18 5.03 11.28 8.67
N GLU A 19 4.63 12.53 8.88
CA GLU A 19 4.60 13.15 10.21
C GLU A 19 3.63 12.44 11.14
N ALA A 20 2.41 12.14 10.69
CA ALA A 20 1.39 11.48 11.49
C ALA A 20 1.79 10.07 11.94
N ILE A 21 2.63 9.37 11.16
CA ILE A 21 3.20 8.08 11.56
C ILE A 21 4.60 8.19 12.17
N ASP A 22 5.12 9.39 12.47
CA ASP A 22 6.48 9.59 13.00
C ASP A 22 7.58 8.89 12.15
N PHE A 23 7.52 9.08 10.83
CA PHE A 23 8.44 8.49 9.85
C PHE A 23 9.11 9.53 8.95
N LEU A 24 9.92 10.40 9.55
CA LEU A 24 10.59 11.53 8.88
C LEU A 24 11.82 11.17 8.02
N LYS A 25 12.15 9.88 7.90
CA LYS A 25 13.35 9.42 7.16
C LYS A 25 13.18 9.40 5.64
N ALA A 26 11.95 9.39 5.13
CA ALA A 26 11.69 9.34 3.70
C ALA A 26 11.70 10.75 3.10
N LYS A 27 12.84 11.18 2.54
CA LYS A 27 13.07 12.57 2.10
C LYS A 27 12.79 12.87 0.63
N SER A 28 12.34 11.90 -0.17
CA SER A 28 11.95 12.21 -1.55
C SER A 28 10.95 11.21 -2.10
N ALA A 29 9.96 11.72 -2.85
CA ALA A 29 9.13 10.96 -3.76
C ALA A 29 10.00 10.41 -4.89
N GLU A 30 10.77 9.35 -4.61
CA GLU A 30 11.42 8.58 -5.66
C GLU A 30 10.35 7.94 -6.55
N LYS A 31 10.68 7.78 -7.82
CA LYS A 31 9.85 7.03 -8.76
C LYS A 31 9.58 5.64 -8.17
N MET A 32 8.32 5.39 -7.81
CA MET A 32 7.87 4.17 -7.18
C MET A 32 7.12 3.32 -8.20
N GLU A 33 7.46 2.03 -8.22
CA GLU A 33 6.84 1.04 -9.08
C GLU A 33 6.22 -0.07 -8.22
N ILE A 34 5.12 -0.64 -8.71
CA ILE A 34 4.43 -1.77 -8.10
C ILE A 34 4.27 -2.86 -9.14
N ARG A 35 4.53 -4.12 -8.75
CA ARG A 35 4.16 -5.30 -9.52
C ARG A 35 3.26 -6.16 -8.67
N ILE A 36 2.14 -6.58 -9.24
CA ILE A 36 1.18 -7.45 -8.60
C ILE A 36 1.02 -8.68 -9.48
N ILE A 37 1.15 -9.86 -8.88
CA ILE A 37 0.72 -11.13 -9.47
C ILE A 37 -0.46 -11.60 -8.62
N GLN A 38 -1.63 -11.74 -9.23
CA GLN A 38 -2.83 -12.26 -8.60
C GLN A 38 -3.18 -13.62 -9.21
N ASP A 39 -3.25 -14.66 -8.37
CA ASP A 39 -3.78 -15.98 -8.69
C ASP A 39 -4.94 -16.33 -7.76
N GLY A 40 -6.16 -16.08 -8.24
CA GLY A 40 -7.37 -16.17 -7.43
C GLY A 40 -7.32 -15.21 -6.24
N GLU A 41 -7.20 -15.79 -5.04
CA GLU A 41 -7.11 -15.10 -3.75
C GLU A 41 -5.67 -14.86 -3.29
N ASN A 42 -4.67 -15.42 -4.00
CA ASN A 42 -3.25 -15.27 -3.67
C ASN A 42 -2.66 -14.06 -4.40
N PHE A 43 -1.84 -13.30 -3.69
CA PHE A 43 -1.21 -12.07 -4.17
C PHE A 43 0.28 -12.10 -3.85
N ASP A 44 1.09 -11.92 -4.89
CA ASP A 44 2.50 -11.54 -4.75
C ASP A 44 2.60 -10.05 -5.05
N TRP A 45 2.85 -9.26 -4.00
CA TRP A 45 2.95 -7.81 -4.07
C TRP A 45 4.40 -7.37 -3.94
N LEU A 46 4.90 -6.67 -4.95
CA LEU A 46 6.22 -6.07 -4.95
C LEU A 46 6.09 -4.56 -5.14
N GLN A 47 6.57 -3.78 -4.17
CA GLN A 47 6.69 -2.32 -4.26
C GLN A 47 8.16 -1.93 -4.14
N PHE A 48 8.65 -1.03 -5.00
CA PHE A 48 10.06 -0.65 -4.97
C PHE A 48 10.31 0.74 -5.54
N THR A 49 11.43 1.31 -5.13
CA THR A 49 12.07 2.49 -5.71
C THR A 49 13.51 2.12 -6.10
N LYS A 50 14.36 3.11 -6.40
CA LYS A 50 15.79 2.83 -6.66
C LYS A 50 16.54 2.38 -5.41
N SER A 51 16.15 2.89 -4.25
CA SER A 51 16.86 2.70 -2.98
C SER A 51 16.14 1.75 -2.01
N TRP A 52 14.88 1.40 -2.27
CA TRP A 52 14.06 0.61 -1.37
C TRP A 52 13.23 -0.44 -2.10
N LYS A 53 13.02 -1.59 -1.47
CA LYS A 53 12.20 -2.69 -1.97
C LYS A 53 11.40 -3.30 -0.82
N TRP A 54 10.13 -3.55 -1.08
CA TRP A 54 9.21 -4.22 -0.19
C TRP A 54 8.41 -5.28 -0.93
N THR A 55 8.28 -6.44 -0.31
CA THR A 55 7.57 -7.59 -0.85
C THR A 55 6.62 -8.12 0.20
N SER A 56 5.43 -8.53 -0.23
CA SER A 56 4.47 -9.22 0.61
C SER A 56 3.72 -10.25 -0.23
N GLU A 57 3.70 -11.48 0.26
CA GLU A 57 2.90 -12.57 -0.28
C GLU A 57 1.75 -12.81 0.68
N PHE A 58 0.52 -12.77 0.20
CA PHE A 58 -0.66 -12.96 1.05
C PHE A 58 -1.82 -13.61 0.31
N THR A 59 -2.68 -14.29 1.08
CA THR A 59 -3.95 -14.83 0.59
C THR A 59 -5.09 -14.06 1.26
N LEU A 60 -6.06 -13.60 0.48
CA LEU A 60 -7.25 -12.94 1.01
C LEU A 60 -8.00 -13.86 1.98
N GLY A 61 -8.47 -13.30 3.10
CA GLY A 61 -9.19 -14.03 4.15
C GLY A 61 -8.32 -14.93 5.02
N LYS A 62 -6.99 -14.89 4.87
CA LYS A 62 -6.05 -15.62 5.73
C LYS A 62 -5.12 -14.65 6.46
N GLU A 63 -4.71 -15.06 7.65
CA GLU A 63 -3.66 -14.34 8.37
C GLU A 63 -2.30 -14.55 7.69
N CYS A 64 -1.50 -13.49 7.66
CA CYS A 64 -0.12 -13.52 7.17
C CYS A 64 0.76 -12.57 7.98
N GLU A 65 2.07 -12.80 7.97
CA GLU A 65 3.03 -11.84 8.50
C GLU A 65 3.39 -10.81 7.43
N MET A 66 3.40 -9.53 7.82
CA MET A 66 3.79 -8.41 6.96
C MET A 66 4.80 -7.52 7.68
N THR A 67 5.63 -6.81 6.91
CA THR A 67 6.60 -5.84 7.45
C THR A 67 6.13 -4.42 7.15
N SER A 68 6.03 -3.59 8.17
CA SER A 68 5.68 -2.16 8.03
C SER A 68 6.81 -1.36 7.36
N ILE A 69 6.50 -0.13 6.92
CA ILE A 69 7.51 0.80 6.38
C ILE A 69 8.62 1.15 7.39
N LYS A 70 8.34 0.98 8.70
CA LYS A 70 9.31 1.16 9.78
C LYS A 70 10.21 -0.06 10.02
N GLY A 71 9.96 -1.18 9.34
CA GLY A 71 10.71 -2.42 9.50
C GLY A 71 10.19 -3.37 10.59
N ASN A 72 9.08 -3.04 11.26
CA ASN A 72 8.46 -3.93 12.25
C ASN A 72 7.57 -4.98 11.56
N THR A 73 7.71 -6.24 11.96
CA THR A 73 6.81 -7.33 11.56
C THR A 73 5.51 -7.31 12.37
N PHE A 74 4.38 -7.60 11.73
CA PHE A 74 3.07 -7.70 12.37
C PHE A 74 2.19 -8.73 11.65
N THR A 75 1.19 -9.27 12.35
CA THR A 75 0.17 -10.13 11.76
C THR A 75 -0.91 -9.27 11.11
N ALA A 76 -1.19 -9.55 9.84
CA ALA A 76 -2.24 -8.90 9.05
C ALA A 76 -3.29 -9.93 8.63
N HIS A 77 -4.51 -9.44 8.34
CA HIS A 77 -5.59 -10.24 7.75
C HIS A 77 -6.16 -9.51 6.53
N PRO A 78 -5.51 -9.63 5.35
CA PRO A 78 -5.98 -8.98 4.13
C PRO A 78 -7.35 -9.50 3.71
N LYS A 79 -8.27 -8.60 3.37
CA LYS A 79 -9.62 -8.96 2.93
C LYS A 79 -10.02 -8.17 1.70
N MET A 80 -11.02 -8.65 0.97
CA MET A 80 -11.62 -7.96 -0.17
C MET A 80 -13.04 -7.56 0.17
N GLU A 81 -13.36 -6.27 0.08
CA GLU A 81 -14.71 -5.73 0.27
C GLU A 81 -14.99 -4.70 -0.83
N ASP A 82 -16.12 -4.82 -1.53
CA ASP A 82 -16.52 -3.92 -2.62
C ASP A 82 -15.45 -3.67 -3.70
N GLY A 83 -14.66 -4.70 -4.02
CA GLY A 83 -13.58 -4.63 -5.00
C GLY A 83 -12.30 -3.95 -4.50
N LYS A 84 -12.21 -3.66 -3.19
CA LYS A 84 -11.05 -3.09 -2.52
C LYS A 84 -10.36 -4.13 -1.66
N ILE A 85 -9.05 -4.24 -1.79
CA ILE A 85 -8.22 -4.96 -0.83
C ILE A 85 -8.07 -4.06 0.40
N LEU A 86 -8.32 -4.58 1.59
CA LEU A 86 -8.20 -3.89 2.86
C LEU A 86 -7.18 -4.61 3.75
N VAL A 87 -6.28 -3.83 4.37
CA VAL A 87 -5.25 -4.33 5.29
C VAL A 87 -5.13 -3.36 6.46
N GLU A 88 -5.16 -3.87 7.69
CA GLU A 88 -4.93 -3.06 8.89
C GLU A 88 -3.45 -3.12 9.28
N PHE A 89 -2.72 -2.02 9.08
CA PHE A 89 -1.36 -1.84 9.60
C PHE A 89 -1.43 -1.32 11.05
N PRO A 90 -0.37 -1.46 11.87
CA PRO A 90 -0.37 -0.95 13.25
C PRO A 90 -0.62 0.56 13.36
N GLU A 91 -0.19 1.35 12.37
CA GLU A 91 -0.29 2.81 12.38
C GLU A 91 -1.46 3.38 11.55
N TYR A 92 -1.94 2.65 10.53
CA TYR A 92 -2.98 3.11 9.61
C TYR A 92 -3.81 1.97 9.04
N SER A 93 -5.01 2.27 8.54
CA SER A 93 -5.75 1.36 7.65
C SER A 93 -5.28 1.59 6.21
N PHE A 94 -5.11 0.52 5.44
CA PHE A 94 -4.70 0.54 4.05
C PHE A 94 -5.79 -0.05 3.15
N SER A 95 -6.02 0.59 2.01
CA SER A 95 -6.85 0.04 0.94
C SER A 95 -6.19 0.16 -0.43
N ALA A 96 -6.42 -0.83 -1.28
CA ALA A 96 -6.04 -0.81 -2.69
C ALA A 96 -7.26 -1.12 -3.57
N GLU A 97 -7.50 -0.30 -4.58
CA GLU A 97 -8.60 -0.46 -5.53
C GLU A 97 -8.19 -0.07 -6.95
N LEU A 98 -8.93 -0.58 -7.94
CA LEU A 98 -8.77 -0.17 -9.33
C LEU A 98 -9.83 0.88 -9.69
N VAL A 99 -9.40 2.04 -10.17
CA VAL A 99 -10.27 3.12 -10.65
C VAL A 99 -9.84 3.46 -12.07
N ASP A 100 -10.72 3.24 -13.06
CA ASP A 100 -10.44 3.50 -14.48
C ASP A 100 -9.10 2.88 -14.96
N ASP A 101 -8.86 1.63 -14.57
CA ASP A 101 -7.63 0.86 -14.84
C ASP A 101 -6.34 1.38 -14.15
N LYS A 102 -6.46 2.40 -13.30
CA LYS A 102 -5.39 2.88 -12.42
C LYS A 102 -5.48 2.20 -11.05
N LEU A 103 -4.32 1.99 -10.43
CA LEU A 103 -4.25 1.49 -9.06
C LEU A 103 -4.24 2.68 -8.09
N LEU A 104 -5.27 2.76 -7.24
CA LEU A 104 -5.36 3.73 -6.17
C LEU A 104 -5.03 3.04 -4.84
N LEU A 105 -4.02 3.55 -4.15
CA LEU A 105 -3.70 3.17 -2.77
C LEU A 105 -4.13 4.30 -1.83
N THR A 106 -4.87 3.95 -0.78
CA THR A 106 -5.25 4.90 0.27
C THR A 106 -4.76 4.39 1.62
N SER A 107 -4.12 5.25 2.40
CA SER A 107 -3.71 4.98 3.77
C SER A 107 -4.33 6.04 4.68
N VAL A 108 -5.01 5.62 5.74
CA VAL A 108 -5.67 6.53 6.69
C VAL A 108 -5.10 6.29 8.09
N THR A 109 -4.44 7.29 8.66
CA THR A 109 -3.92 7.18 10.04
C THR A 109 -5.06 7.21 11.05
N ARG A 110 -4.84 6.58 12.20
CA ARG A 110 -5.84 6.51 13.28
C ARG A 110 -5.92 7.83 14.06
N GLY A 111 -7.08 8.09 14.68
CA GLY A 111 -7.31 9.23 15.57
C GLY A 111 -8.21 10.33 14.97
N GLU A 112 -8.59 11.31 15.81
CA GLU A 112 -9.54 12.37 15.44
C GLU A 112 -9.05 13.29 14.31
N LYS A 113 -7.73 13.38 14.11
CA LYS A 113 -7.08 14.13 13.02
C LYS A 113 -6.45 13.20 11.98
N GLY A 114 -7.07 12.06 11.71
CA GLY A 114 -6.57 11.06 10.77
C GLY A 114 -6.21 11.70 9.41
N VAL A 115 -4.99 11.43 8.94
CA VAL A 115 -4.49 11.91 7.65
C VAL A 115 -4.81 10.86 6.60
N THR A 116 -5.44 11.29 5.51
CA THR A 116 -5.70 10.44 4.34
C THR A 116 -4.61 10.66 3.29
N PHE A 117 -3.73 9.68 3.15
CA PHE A 117 -2.69 9.62 2.13
C PHE A 117 -3.20 8.85 0.92
N LYS A 118 -3.15 9.46 -0.27
CA LYS A 118 -3.54 8.81 -1.53
C LYS A 118 -2.36 8.73 -2.48
N ARG A 119 -2.23 7.60 -3.17
CA ARG A 119 -1.26 7.40 -4.25
C ARG A 119 -1.97 6.82 -5.46
N PHE A 120 -1.77 7.45 -6.60
CA PHE A 120 -2.34 7.06 -7.88
C PHE A 120 -1.24 6.48 -8.74
N PHE A 121 -1.45 5.27 -9.26
CA PHE A 121 -0.52 4.61 -10.14
C PHE A 121 -1.18 4.30 -11.47
N LYS A 122 -0.51 4.66 -12.57
CA LYS A 122 -0.90 4.24 -13.91
C LYS A 122 -0.40 2.81 -14.15
N ARG A 123 -1.18 1.99 -14.83
CA ARG A 123 -0.75 0.68 -15.33
C ARG A 123 0.23 0.87 -16.49
N ILE A 124 1.25 0.01 -16.57
CA ILE A 124 2.24 -0.04 -17.66
C ILE A 124 2.27 -1.41 -18.36
#